data_AF-A0A843DX02-F1
#
_entry.id   AF-A0A843DX02-F1
#
_cell.length_a   1.000
_cell.length_b   1.000
_cell.length_c   1.000
_cell.angle_alpha   90.00
_cell.angle_beta   90.00
_cell.angle_gamma   90.00
#
_symmetry.space_group_name_H-M   'P 1'
#
loop_
_entity.id
_entity.type
_entity.pdbx_description
1 polymer ?
#
loop_
_entity_poly.entity_id
_entity_poly.type
_entity_poly.pdbx_seq_one_letter_code
_entity_poly.pdbx_strand_id
1 'polypeptide(L)'
;MFGYTVPLYQRLTAKNLADYQRYYCETCHQLKAQFGLVSAAAVNYDMCFNTIILNSVMGGDDSFDHTPKSWRCVFRKPYTDQEVFRRMAAYTILLTKWELYDDKVDKPSMKTRFIDLALSRAISKAESEFPDYDRIVGEGFEKLRELETQGCTDPVLMGTTFGKALTVPLS
;
A
#
# COMPACT_ATOMS: atom_id res chain seq x y z
N MET A 1 8.72 0.27 -5.02
CA MET A 1 8.98 -1.15 -4.76
C MET A 1 7.69 -1.91 -4.38
N PHE A 2 6.71 -1.97 -5.29
CA PHE A 2 5.54 -2.86 -5.18
C PHE A 2 5.67 -4.05 -6.16
N GLY A 3 5.21 -5.23 -5.75
CA GLY A 3 5.07 -6.41 -6.60
C GLY A 3 5.83 -7.64 -6.16
N TYR A 4 6.16 -7.79 -4.86
CA TYR A 4 6.86 -8.97 -4.35
C TYR A 4 5.93 -10.13 -4.05
N THR A 5 4.66 -9.84 -3.75
CA THR A 5 3.62 -10.82 -3.51
C THR A 5 2.71 -10.92 -4.72
N VAL A 6 2.39 -12.17 -5.11
CA VAL A 6 1.39 -12.46 -6.13
C VAL A 6 0.54 -13.63 -5.62
N PRO A 7 -0.80 -13.57 -5.80
CA PRO A 7 -1.64 -14.70 -5.46
C PRO A 7 -1.27 -15.90 -6.32
N LEU A 8 -1.02 -17.05 -5.68
CA LEU A 8 -0.83 -18.31 -6.40
C LEU A 8 -2.20 -18.86 -6.81
N TYR A 9 -2.80 -18.25 -7.84
CA TYR A 9 -4.18 -18.49 -8.27
C TYR A 9 -4.52 -19.98 -8.47
N GLN A 10 -3.57 -20.77 -8.99
CA GLN A 10 -3.76 -22.21 -9.24
C GLN A 10 -3.93 -23.05 -7.96
N ARG A 11 -3.52 -22.53 -6.79
CA ARG A 11 -3.63 -23.22 -5.50
C ARG A 11 -4.77 -22.69 -4.64
N LEU A 12 -5.41 -21.60 -5.04
CA LEU A 12 -6.54 -21.03 -4.28
C LEU A 12 -7.81 -21.80 -4.56
N THR A 13 -8.52 -22.17 -3.49
CA THR A 13 -9.90 -22.65 -3.61
C THR A 13 -10.78 -21.52 -4.16
N ALA A 14 -11.93 -21.87 -4.75
CA ALA A 14 -12.88 -20.86 -5.25
C ALA A 14 -13.29 -19.86 -4.16
N LYS A 15 -13.43 -20.34 -2.91
CA LYS A 15 -13.71 -19.50 -1.74
C LYS A 15 -12.56 -18.53 -1.47
N ASN A 16 -11.33 -19.02 -1.32
CA ASN A 16 -10.18 -18.17 -0.99
C ASN A 16 -9.90 -17.14 -2.09
N LEU A 17 -10.14 -17.49 -3.36
CA LEU A 17 -10.04 -16.56 -4.46
C LEU A 17 -11.11 -15.45 -4.38
N ALA A 18 -12.35 -15.81 -4.06
CA ALA A 18 -13.42 -14.84 -3.86
C ALA A 18 -13.14 -13.90 -2.67
N ASP A 19 -12.62 -14.44 -1.57
CA ASP A 19 -12.22 -13.68 -0.39
C ASP A 19 -11.08 -12.72 -0.73
N TYR A 20 -10.02 -13.19 -1.41
CA TYR A 20 -8.92 -12.34 -1.83
C TYR A 20 -9.38 -11.20 -2.75
N GLN A 21 -10.21 -11.50 -3.76
CA GLN A 21 -10.76 -10.50 -4.67
C GLN A 21 -11.62 -9.47 -3.94
N ARG A 22 -12.35 -9.90 -2.91
CA ARG A 22 -13.15 -9.02 -2.06
C ARG A 22 -12.28 -8.00 -1.35
N TYR A 23 -11.21 -8.46 -0.68
CA TYR A 23 -10.23 -7.58 -0.02
C TYR A 23 -9.51 -6.66 -1.02
N TYR A 24 -9.15 -7.16 -2.20
CA TYR A 24 -8.47 -6.37 -3.22
C TYR A 24 -9.37 -5.24 -3.77
N CYS A 25 -10.65 -5.52 -4.02
CA CYS A 25 -11.60 -4.48 -4.41
C CYS A 25 -11.84 -3.49 -3.26
N GLU A 26 -11.95 -3.97 -2.03
CA GLU A 26 -12.18 -3.12 -0.88
C GLU A 26 -11.01 -2.16 -0.64
N THR A 27 -9.77 -2.64 -0.65
CA THR A 27 -8.57 -1.78 -0.55
C THR A 27 -8.50 -0.73 -1.66
N CYS A 28 -8.83 -1.09 -2.90
CA CYS A 28 -8.97 -0.15 -4.02
C CYS A 28 -10.04 0.94 -3.74
N HIS A 29 -11.22 0.54 -3.28
CA HIS A 29 -12.29 1.47 -2.96
C HIS A 29 -11.93 2.40 -1.79
N GLN A 30 -11.18 1.90 -0.81
CA GLN A 30 -10.72 2.66 0.36
C GLN A 30 -9.72 3.74 -0.05
N LEU A 31 -8.73 3.39 -0.87
CA LEU A 31 -7.81 4.36 -1.49
C LEU A 31 -8.57 5.48 -2.19
N LYS A 32 -9.57 5.12 -3.00
CA LYS A 32 -10.39 6.11 -3.67
C LYS A 32 -11.19 6.98 -2.70
N ALA A 33 -11.88 6.35 -1.76
CA ALA A 33 -12.80 7.05 -0.86
C ALA A 33 -12.07 8.07 0.01
N GLN A 34 -10.85 7.74 0.43
CA GLN A 34 -10.05 8.59 1.32
C GLN A 34 -9.17 9.56 0.54
N PHE A 35 -8.53 9.13 -0.55
CA PHE A 35 -7.48 9.89 -1.20
C PHE A 35 -7.79 10.24 -2.67
N GLY A 36 -9.01 9.97 -3.15
CA GLY A 36 -9.48 10.35 -4.48
C GLY A 36 -9.23 9.30 -5.58
N LEU A 37 -9.85 9.50 -6.74
CA LEU A 37 -9.88 8.50 -7.83
C LEU A 37 -8.50 8.05 -8.33
N VAL A 38 -7.55 8.97 -8.43
CA VAL A 38 -6.18 8.66 -8.89
C VAL A 38 -5.48 7.70 -7.93
N SER A 39 -5.75 7.83 -6.63
CA SER A 39 -5.16 6.99 -5.57
C SER A 39 -5.54 5.52 -5.67
N ALA A 40 -6.66 5.19 -6.33
CA ALA A 40 -7.02 3.81 -6.62
C ALA A 40 -5.96 3.10 -7.49
N ALA A 41 -5.19 3.83 -8.29
CA ALA A 41 -4.11 3.26 -9.10
C ALA A 41 -2.91 2.77 -8.25
N ALA A 42 -2.81 3.19 -6.98
CA ALA A 42 -1.78 2.70 -6.06
C ALA A 42 -2.12 1.33 -5.45
N VAL A 43 -3.33 0.79 -5.69
CA VAL A 43 -3.70 -0.55 -5.21
C VAL A 43 -2.74 -1.60 -5.76
N ASN A 44 -2.26 -2.48 -4.88
CA ASN A 44 -1.29 -3.50 -5.23
C ASN A 44 -1.46 -4.74 -4.33
N TYR A 45 -0.87 -5.86 -4.73
CA TYR A 45 -1.00 -7.13 -4.03
C TYR A 45 -0.33 -7.13 -2.65
N ASP A 46 0.80 -6.46 -2.50
CA ASP A 46 1.54 -6.41 -1.23
C ASP A 46 0.71 -5.76 -0.13
N MET A 47 0.11 -4.61 -0.44
CA MET A 47 -0.74 -3.88 0.50
C MET A 47 -2.08 -4.56 0.74
N CYS A 48 -2.64 -5.24 -0.27
CA CYS A 48 -3.81 -6.08 -0.07
C CYS A 48 -3.51 -7.25 0.89
N PHE A 49 -2.38 -7.93 0.70
CA PHE A 49 -1.94 -9.03 1.54
C PHE A 49 -1.70 -8.56 2.99
N ASN A 50 -0.98 -7.44 3.16
CA ASN A 50 -0.78 -6.84 4.48
C ASN A 50 -2.10 -6.46 5.16
N THR A 51 -3.06 -5.93 4.41
CA THR A 51 -4.38 -5.58 4.94
C THR A 51 -5.13 -6.82 5.42
N ILE A 52 -5.09 -7.93 4.66
CA ILE A 52 -5.71 -9.20 5.08
C ILE A 52 -5.11 -9.71 6.39
N ILE A 53 -3.77 -9.74 6.48
CA ILE A 53 -3.08 -10.20 7.69
C ILE A 53 -3.43 -9.30 8.87
N LEU A 54 -3.33 -7.99 8.70
CA LEU A 54 -3.54 -7.05 9.80
C LEU A 54 -5.00 -7.08 10.28
N ASN A 55 -5.97 -7.14 9.36
CA ASN A 55 -7.38 -7.28 9.71
C ASN A 55 -7.62 -8.55 10.54
N SER A 56 -7.04 -9.68 10.12
CA SER A 56 -7.15 -10.96 10.82
C SER A 56 -6.52 -10.93 12.22
N VAL A 57 -5.30 -10.40 12.35
CA VAL A 57 -4.59 -10.29 13.64
C VAL A 57 -5.31 -9.36 14.61
N MET A 58 -5.90 -8.28 14.10
CA MET A 58 -6.68 -7.34 14.91
C MET A 58 -8.08 -7.84 15.27
N GLY A 59 -8.50 -9.02 14.80
CA GLY A 59 -9.87 -9.52 14.97
C GLY A 59 -10.91 -8.65 14.27
N GLY A 60 -10.51 -8.03 13.16
CA GLY A 60 -11.37 -7.20 12.33
C GLY A 60 -12.53 -7.98 11.72
N ASP A 61 -13.54 -7.24 11.26
CA ASP A 61 -14.74 -7.83 10.70
C ASP A 61 -14.54 -8.21 9.23
N ASP A 62 -14.82 -9.46 8.91
CA ASP A 62 -14.75 -10.00 7.56
C ASP A 62 -16.13 -10.05 6.88
N SER A 63 -17.15 -9.43 7.48
CA SER A 63 -18.55 -9.45 7.04
C SER A 63 -18.93 -8.36 6.02
N PHE A 64 -17.97 -7.88 5.22
CA PHE A 64 -18.27 -6.97 4.11
C PHE A 64 -18.59 -7.72 2.81
N ASP A 65 -19.36 -7.09 1.93
CA ASP A 65 -19.86 -7.70 0.70
C ASP A 65 -18.81 -7.81 -0.41
N HIS A 66 -19.07 -8.69 -1.38
CA HIS A 66 -18.27 -8.76 -2.59
C HIS A 66 -18.59 -7.60 -3.55
N THR A 67 -17.56 -7.14 -4.25
CA THR A 67 -17.74 -6.21 -5.36
C THR A 67 -18.19 -6.97 -6.61
N PRO A 68 -19.35 -6.65 -7.21
CA PRO A 68 -19.78 -7.30 -8.46
C PRO A 68 -18.78 -7.04 -9.58
N LYS A 69 -18.49 -8.07 -10.38
CA LYS A 69 -17.60 -7.96 -11.54
C LYS A 69 -18.19 -6.97 -12.55
N SER A 70 -17.58 -5.80 -12.67
CA SER A 70 -18.00 -4.75 -13.57
C SER A 70 -16.83 -3.81 -13.85
N TRP A 71 -16.71 -3.32 -15.08
CA TRP A 71 -15.73 -2.27 -15.42
C TRP A 71 -15.98 -0.97 -14.65
N ARG A 72 -17.20 -0.76 -14.13
CA ARG A 72 -17.57 0.38 -13.30
C ARG A 72 -17.26 0.18 -11.82
N CYS A 73 -16.62 -0.92 -11.42
CA CYS A 73 -16.34 -1.21 -10.01
C CYS A 73 -15.59 -0.07 -9.33
N VAL A 74 -14.62 0.57 -10.01
CA VAL A 74 -13.84 1.70 -9.49
C VAL A 74 -14.70 2.84 -8.96
N PHE A 75 -15.93 3.03 -9.45
CA PHE A 75 -16.82 4.09 -8.99
C PHE A 75 -17.65 3.72 -7.75
N ARG A 76 -17.62 2.46 -7.30
CA ARG A 76 -18.34 1.99 -6.11
C ARG A 76 -17.70 2.47 -4.82
N LYS A 77 -18.51 2.64 -3.78
CA LYS A 77 -18.03 2.98 -2.44
C LYS A 77 -17.45 1.73 -1.75
N PRO A 78 -16.56 1.91 -0.75
CA PRO A 78 -16.16 0.82 0.13
C PRO A 78 -17.38 0.21 0.83
N TYR A 79 -17.31 -1.08 1.13
CA TYR A 79 -18.33 -1.81 1.89
C TYR A 79 -18.10 -1.78 3.40
N THR A 80 -16.87 -1.53 3.83
CA THR A 80 -16.54 -1.38 5.26
C THR A 80 -16.00 0.02 5.54
N ASP A 81 -16.12 0.49 6.77
CA ASP A 81 -15.48 1.72 7.25
C ASP A 81 -14.26 1.43 8.12
N GLN A 82 -13.96 0.15 8.41
CA GLN A 82 -13.01 -0.26 9.43
C GLN A 82 -11.68 0.50 9.40
N GLU A 83 -11.20 0.85 10.58
CA GLU A 83 -10.01 1.68 10.75
C GLU A 83 -8.76 1.08 10.10
N VAL A 84 -8.59 -0.24 10.15
CA VAL A 84 -7.46 -0.93 9.53
C VAL A 84 -7.39 -0.68 8.02
N PHE A 85 -8.52 -0.68 7.32
CA PHE A 85 -8.57 -0.37 5.90
C PHE A 85 -8.23 1.10 5.62
N ARG A 86 -8.60 2.01 6.52
CA ARG A 86 -8.25 3.43 6.42
C ARG A 86 -6.76 3.67 6.60
N ARG A 87 -6.19 3.12 7.68
CA ARG A 87 -4.76 3.15 7.96
C ARG A 87 -3.95 2.55 6.82
N MET A 88 -4.35 1.39 6.30
CA MET A 88 -3.64 0.74 5.20
C MET A 88 -3.72 1.48 3.87
N ALA A 89 -4.84 2.17 3.60
CA ALA A 89 -4.94 3.04 2.43
C ALA A 89 -3.98 4.24 2.54
N ALA A 90 -3.91 4.89 3.71
CA ALA A 90 -2.97 5.98 3.96
C ALA A 90 -1.53 5.50 3.83
N TYR A 91 -1.24 4.34 4.43
CA TYR A 91 0.08 3.73 4.41
C TYR A 91 0.55 3.40 3.00
N THR A 92 -0.35 2.91 2.14
CA THR A 92 -0.07 2.66 0.72
C THR A 92 0.33 3.95 -0.03
N ILE A 93 -0.35 5.07 0.25
CA ILE A 93 -0.04 6.36 -0.37
C ILE A 93 1.30 6.91 0.12
N LEU A 94 1.60 6.80 1.41
CA LEU A 94 2.87 7.25 1.98
C LEU A 94 4.05 6.40 1.49
N LEU A 95 3.87 5.08 1.36
CA LEU A 95 4.87 4.23 0.70
C LEU A 95 5.08 4.67 -0.75
N THR A 96 4.00 4.89 -1.50
CA THR A 96 4.09 5.38 -2.89
C THR A 96 4.83 6.72 -2.98
N LYS A 97 4.60 7.65 -2.04
CA LYS A 97 5.34 8.92 -1.96
C LYS A 97 6.84 8.67 -1.85
N TRP A 98 7.28 7.87 -0.88
CA TRP A 98 8.70 7.67 -0.63
C TRP A 98 9.39 6.89 -1.75
N GLU A 99 8.68 5.98 -2.42
CA GLU A 99 9.16 5.36 -3.65
C GLU A 99 9.36 6.38 -4.78
N LEU A 100 8.42 7.30 -4.99
CA LEU A 100 8.56 8.35 -5.98
C LEU A 100 9.72 9.31 -5.65
N TYR A 101 9.97 9.54 -4.36
CA TYR A 101 11.12 10.32 -3.91
C TYR A 101 12.42 9.61 -4.24
N ASP A 102 12.52 8.32 -3.93
CA ASP A 102 13.67 7.48 -4.22
C ASP A 102 13.97 7.40 -5.73
N ASP A 103 12.95 7.12 -6.55
CA ASP A 103 13.04 7.09 -8.01
C ASP A 103 13.53 8.44 -8.59
N LYS A 104 13.11 9.57 -8.01
CA LYS A 104 13.55 10.91 -8.46
C LYS A 104 15.01 11.17 -8.15
N VAL A 105 15.51 10.67 -7.02
CA VAL A 105 16.90 10.84 -6.58
C VAL A 105 17.82 9.96 -7.42
N ASP A 106 17.42 8.72 -7.68
CA ASP A 106 18.27 7.74 -8.36
C ASP A 106 18.20 7.83 -9.89
N LYS A 107 17.00 7.92 -10.47
CA LYS A 107 16.77 7.88 -11.92
C LYS A 107 15.56 8.74 -12.32
N PRO A 108 15.70 10.08 -12.32
CA PRO A 108 14.59 10.98 -12.59
C PRO A 108 13.99 10.72 -13.98
N SER A 109 12.71 10.31 -14.01
CA SER A 109 11.96 10.06 -15.23
C SER A 109 10.78 11.02 -15.38
N MET A 110 10.36 11.28 -16.63
CA MET A 110 9.16 12.09 -16.90
C MET A 110 7.89 11.46 -16.31
N LYS A 111 7.81 10.12 -16.24
CA LYS A 111 6.67 9.40 -15.65
C LYS A 111 6.55 9.69 -14.16
N THR A 112 7.66 9.73 -13.44
CA THR A 112 7.70 10.00 -11.99
C THR A 112 7.13 11.38 -11.66
N ARG A 113 7.39 12.39 -12.51
CA ARG A 113 6.83 13.75 -12.34
C ARG A 113 5.31 13.81 -12.54
N PHE A 114 4.77 13.09 -13.53
CA PHE A 114 3.32 13.07 -13.76
C PHE A 114 2.57 12.36 -12.63
N ILE A 115 3.11 11.24 -12.13
CA ILE A 115 2.50 10.48 -11.03
C ILE A 115 2.49 11.32 -9.76
N ASP A 116 3.62 11.98 -9.45
CA ASP A 116 3.76 12.87 -8.31
C ASP A 116 2.74 14.02 -8.34
N LEU A 117 2.58 14.68 -9.49
CA LEU A 117 1.58 15.74 -9.64
C LEU A 117 0.16 15.21 -9.43
N ALA A 118 -0.16 14.04 -10.00
CA ALA A 118 -1.49 13.45 -9.92
C ALA A 118 -1.84 12.98 -8.50
N LEU A 119 -0.85 12.53 -7.73
CA LEU A 119 -1.01 12.08 -6.34
C LEU A 119 -0.71 13.15 -5.30
N SER A 120 -0.24 14.34 -5.68
CA SER A 120 0.14 15.42 -4.74
C SER A 120 -0.88 15.69 -3.63
N ARG A 121 -2.17 15.79 -3.99
CA ARG A 121 -3.27 15.99 -3.02
C ARG A 121 -3.49 14.78 -2.11
N ALA A 122 -3.37 13.58 -2.65
CA ALA A 122 -3.48 12.33 -1.90
C ALA A 122 -2.36 12.22 -0.87
N ILE A 123 -1.13 12.50 -1.31
CA ILE A 123 0.08 12.50 -0.47
C ILE A 123 -0.05 13.55 0.64
N SER A 124 -0.35 14.81 0.30
CA SER A 124 -0.50 15.89 1.29
C SER A 124 -1.56 15.54 2.33
N LYS A 125 -2.67 14.93 1.91
CA LYS A 125 -3.71 14.47 2.81
C LYS A 125 -3.20 13.36 3.74
N ALA A 126 -2.56 12.34 3.18
CA ALA A 126 -2.04 11.22 3.97
C ALA A 126 -0.96 11.65 4.98
N GLU A 127 -0.08 12.59 4.61
CA GLU A 127 0.91 13.18 5.52
C GLU A 127 0.24 13.92 6.69
N SER A 128 -0.81 14.70 6.40
CA SER A 128 -1.52 15.45 7.44
C SER A 128 -2.35 14.57 8.38
N GLU A 129 -2.94 13.49 7.87
CA GLU A 129 -3.76 12.57 8.67
C GLU A 129 -2.91 11.52 9.41
N PHE A 130 -1.77 11.11 8.84
CA PHE A 130 -0.90 10.07 9.38
C PHE A 130 0.60 10.49 9.36
N PRO A 131 0.97 11.57 10.08
CA PRO A 131 2.34 12.08 10.07
C PRO A 131 3.35 11.07 10.64
N ASP A 132 2.94 10.26 11.61
CA ASP A 132 3.79 9.20 12.16
C ASP A 132 4.14 8.14 11.13
N TYR A 133 3.19 7.77 10.27
CA TYR A 133 3.44 6.81 9.19
C TYR A 133 4.42 7.38 8.18
N ASP A 134 4.29 8.67 7.84
CA ASP A 134 5.19 9.32 6.90
C ASP A 134 6.63 9.33 7.44
N ARG A 135 6.78 9.72 8.71
CA ARG A 135 8.08 9.72 9.39
C ARG A 135 8.71 8.34 9.41
N ILE A 136 7.96 7.32 9.82
CA ILE A 136 8.49 5.95 9.93
C ILE A 136 8.90 5.38 8.57
N VAL A 137 8.08 5.59 7.53
CA VAL A 137 8.44 5.16 6.18
C VAL A 137 9.70 5.88 5.71
N GLY A 138 9.77 7.19 5.91
CA GLY A 138 10.95 8.00 5.57
C GLY A 138 12.23 7.51 6.23
N GLU A 139 12.19 7.27 7.55
CA GLU A 139 13.32 6.70 8.30
C GLU A 139 13.74 5.33 7.73
N GLY A 140 12.79 4.50 7.29
CA GLY A 140 13.05 3.22 6.64
C GLY A 140 13.78 3.37 5.29
N PHE A 141 13.33 4.29 4.44
CA PHE A 141 13.98 4.58 3.15
C PHE A 141 15.36 5.20 3.33
N GLU A 142 15.53 6.09 4.30
CA GLU A 142 16.84 6.67 4.65
C GLU A 142 17.82 5.57 5.08
N LYS A 143 17.37 4.64 5.92
CA LYS A 143 18.20 3.51 6.36
C LYS A 143 18.60 2.58 5.22
N LEU A 144 17.70 2.33 4.27
CA LEU A 144 18.03 1.58 3.05
C LEU A 144 19.11 2.28 2.23
N ARG A 145 18.94 3.57 1.98
CA ARG A 145 19.90 4.38 1.23
C ARG A 145 21.27 4.45 1.90
N GLU A 146 21.34 4.48 3.23
CA GLU A 146 22.61 4.38 3.96
C GLU A 146 23.34 3.06 3.64
N LEU A 147 22.62 1.93 3.66
CA LEU A 147 23.18 0.62 3.34
C LEU A 147 23.66 0.55 1.88
N GLU A 148 22.87 1.10 0.95
CA GLU A 148 23.22 1.16 -0.47
C GLU A 148 24.47 2.02 -0.73
N THR A 149 24.56 3.18 -0.07
CA THR A 149 25.72 4.08 -0.17
C THR A 149 26.98 3.43 0.40
N GLN A 150 26.83 2.55 1.40
CA GLN A 150 27.92 1.73 1.95
C GLN A 150 28.31 0.54 1.06
N GLY A 151 27.61 0.32 -0.07
CA GLY A 151 27.85 -0.79 -0.98
C GLY A 151 27.38 -2.13 -0.43
N CYS A 152 26.41 -2.15 0.48
CA CYS A 152 25.82 -3.38 0.99
C CYS A 152 25.13 -4.15 -0.14
N THR A 153 25.51 -5.40 -0.34
CA THR A 153 24.91 -6.31 -1.33
C THR A 153 24.14 -7.47 -0.70
N ASP A 154 24.03 -7.51 0.63
CA ASP A 154 23.28 -8.55 1.35
C ASP A 154 21.76 -8.27 1.30
N PRO A 155 20.99 -9.05 0.52
CA PRO A 155 19.56 -8.82 0.38
C PRO A 155 18.78 -9.14 1.67
N VAL A 156 19.30 -10.03 2.52
CA VAL A 156 18.64 -10.40 3.78
C VAL A 156 18.76 -9.25 4.77
N LEU A 157 19.94 -8.63 4.87
CA LEU A 157 20.16 -7.47 5.73
C LEU A 157 19.31 -6.28 5.29
N MET A 158 19.30 -5.95 3.99
CA MET A 158 18.50 -4.85 3.46
C MET A 158 17.00 -5.09 3.68
N GLY A 159 16.51 -6.29 3.34
CA GLY A 159 15.11 -6.66 3.52
C GLY A 159 14.69 -6.66 5.00
N THR A 160 15.53 -7.16 5.90
CA THR A 160 15.25 -7.16 7.34
C THR A 160 15.23 -5.75 7.92
N THR A 161 16.14 -4.89 7.46
CA THR A 161 16.24 -3.50 7.92
C THR A 161 14.98 -2.73 7.54
N PHE A 162 14.59 -2.80 6.27
CA PHE A 162 13.38 -2.12 5.81
C PHE A 162 12.11 -2.75 6.40
N GLY A 163 12.02 -4.07 6.43
CA GLY A 163 10.89 -4.79 7.01
C GLY A 163 10.61 -4.39 8.46
N LYS A 164 11.64 -4.21 9.29
CA LYS A 164 11.49 -3.73 10.67
C LYS A 164 10.93 -2.31 10.73
N ALA A 165 11.37 -1.41 9.86
CA ALA A 165 10.80 -0.06 9.79
C ALA A 165 9.32 -0.12 9.40
N LEU A 166 8.96 -0.97 8.43
CA LEU A 166 7.59 -1.10 7.93
C LEU A 166 6.60 -1.75 8.90
N THR A 167 7.04 -2.42 9.96
CA THR A 167 6.13 -3.01 10.95
C THR A 167 5.71 -2.05 12.05
N VAL A 168 6.49 -0.99 12.31
CA VAL A 168 6.20 -0.01 13.38
C VAL A 168 4.85 0.72 13.17
N PRO A 169 4.43 1.08 11.94
CA PRO A 169 3.11 1.68 11.71
C PRO A 169 1.95 0.72 12.02
N LEU A 170 2.23 -0.59 12.11
CA LEU A 170 1.27 -1.67 12.24
C LEU A 170 1.18 -2.22 13.68
N SER A 171 2.04 -1.75 14.59
CA SER A 171 2.03 -2.04 16.04
C SER A 171 1.28 -0.98 16.83
#